data_AF-A0A1G5GLV1-F1
#
_entry.id   AF-A0A1G5GLV1-F1
#
_cell.length_a   1.000
_cell.length_b   1.000
_cell.length_c   1.000
_cell.angle_alpha   90.00
_cell.angle_beta   90.00
_cell.angle_gamma   90.00
#
_symmetry.space_group_name_H-M   'P 1'
#
loop_
_entity.id
_entity.type
_entity.pdbx_description
1 polymer ?
#
loop_
_entity_poly.entity_id
_entity_poly.type
_entity_poly.pdbx_seq_one_letter_code
_entity_poly.pdbx_strand_id
1 'polypeptide(L)'
;MKLQEVKCPNCNGSDVEPAGERLIRCRYCNTTFTIDYDEEDAAMDKSRIELQMQREKFEHQDKMQKEAKKSQRISILIFLGILFAIIAGLIMAYTVVLQDQEESASVVESKTKETIYVSDFSEIPDAQFEDMQGLALQAAKKDIEIAAIIDVTAEEPEYVTSYLLTSKEGDDNRLVFVYKDTWHKKSESIETYVFYYIQDLQLITDGTVKYKTYVPKENDMFMWNNTFIYGEESFDLCYTKAISANADFNAIEK
;
A
#
# COMPACT_ATOMS: atom_id res chain seq x y z
N MET A 1 10.52 34.05 52.95
CA MET A 1 11.26 34.07 54.23
C MET A 1 12.01 35.37 54.33
N LYS A 2 12.02 36.03 55.49
CA LYS A 2 12.84 37.23 55.72
C LYS A 2 14.29 36.76 55.84
N LEU A 3 15.19 37.21 54.96
CA LEU A 3 16.64 37.03 55.13
C LEU A 3 17.01 37.66 56.47
N GLN A 4 17.47 36.87 57.43
CA GLN A 4 18.02 37.42 58.66
C GLN A 4 19.29 38.20 58.27
N GLU A 5 19.32 39.50 58.54
CA GLU A 5 20.51 40.32 58.31
C GLU A 5 21.65 39.83 59.21
N VAL A 6 22.66 39.21 58.59
CA VAL A 6 23.84 38.74 59.29
C VAL A 6 24.65 39.96 59.74
N LYS A 7 24.77 40.17 61.06
CA LYS A 7 25.60 41.23 61.63
C LYS A 7 26.95 40.70 62.07
N CYS A 8 28.00 41.48 61.85
CA CYS A 8 29.34 41.13 62.29
C CYS A 8 29.39 41.03 63.82
N PRO A 9 29.82 39.91 64.42
CA PRO A 9 29.86 39.76 65.88
C PRO A 9 30.90 40.68 66.55
N ASN A 10 31.86 41.21 65.80
CA ASN A 10 32.93 42.06 66.34
C ASN A 10 32.60 43.57 66.32
N CYS A 11 32.00 44.08 65.22
CA CYS A 11 31.69 45.51 65.08
C CYS A 11 30.21 45.83 64.87
N ASN A 12 29.35 44.81 64.82
CA ASN A 12 27.91 44.88 64.57
C ASN A 12 27.49 45.49 63.22
N GLY A 13 28.43 45.69 62.29
CA GLY A 13 28.15 46.14 60.93
C GLY A 13 27.43 45.07 60.11
N SER A 14 26.54 45.48 59.21
CA SER A 14 25.73 44.62 58.33
C SER A 14 26.34 44.39 56.94
N ASP A 15 27.41 45.11 56.60
CA ASP A 15 28.11 44.92 55.32
C ASP A 15 29.16 43.81 55.45
N VAL A 16 28.78 42.63 54.98
CA VAL A 16 29.57 41.40 55.06
C VAL A 16 29.65 40.73 53.68
N GLU A 17 30.79 40.14 53.36
CA GLU A 17 31.04 39.49 52.07
C GLU A 17 31.51 38.04 52.25
N PRO A 18 31.19 37.14 51.31
CA PRO A 18 31.64 35.76 51.36
C PRO A 18 33.16 35.67 51.14
N ALA A 19 33.85 34.97 52.05
CA ALA A 19 35.30 34.72 52.00
C ALA A 19 35.65 33.22 51.86
N GLY A 20 34.65 32.35 51.76
CA GLY A 20 34.76 30.91 51.56
C GLY A 20 33.39 30.24 51.73
N GLU A 21 33.29 28.92 51.54
CA GLU A 21 32.00 28.19 51.55
C GLU A 21 31.17 28.37 52.83
N ARG A 22 31.82 28.53 53.99
CA ARG A 22 31.14 28.79 55.29
C ARG A 22 31.74 29.94 56.07
N LEU A 23 32.55 30.78 55.42
CA LEU A 23 33.30 31.88 56.04
C LEU A 23 32.84 33.20 55.44
N ILE A 24 32.42 34.11 56.32
CA ILE A 24 32.01 35.46 55.94
C ILE A 24 32.99 36.46 56.56
N ARG A 25 33.40 37.44 55.78
CA ARG A 25 34.28 38.53 56.19
C ARG A 25 33.50 39.84 56.27
N CYS A 26 33.61 40.54 57.40
CA CYS A 26 33.06 41.88 57.51
C CYS A 26 33.98 42.89 56.83
N ARG A 27 33.45 43.72 55.92
CA ARG A 27 34.24 44.73 55.21
C ARG A 27 34.73 45.87 56.12
N TYR A 28 34.00 46.15 57.19
CA TYR A 28 34.34 47.26 58.10
C TYR A 28 35.52 46.95 59.03
N CYS A 29 35.52 45.79 59.68
CA CYS A 29 36.55 45.43 60.67
C CYS A 29 37.48 44.32 60.21
N ASN A 30 37.28 43.79 59.00
CA ASN A 30 38.01 42.65 58.44
C ASN A 30 37.95 41.35 59.24
N THR A 31 37.10 41.25 60.26
CA THR A 31 36.91 40.00 61.00
C THR A 31 36.21 38.97 60.11
N THR A 32 36.77 37.76 60.10
CA THR A 32 36.19 36.61 59.39
C THR A 32 35.59 35.65 60.42
N PHE A 33 34.36 35.21 60.20
CA PHE A 33 33.62 34.31 61.10
C PHE A 33 32.80 33.30 60.30
N THR A 34 32.48 32.16 60.92
CA THR A 34 31.72 31.09 60.27
C THR A 34 30.22 31.23 60.54
N ILE A 35 29.41 30.84 59.55
CA ILE A 35 27.97 30.71 59.72
C ILE A 35 27.63 29.23 59.61
N ASP A 36 27.11 28.66 60.69
CA ASP A 36 26.55 27.31 60.66
C ASP A 36 25.16 27.39 60.04
N TYR A 37 25.08 27.08 58.75
CA TYR A 37 23.84 26.70 58.11
C TYR A 37 23.52 25.26 58.54
N ASP A 38 22.36 25.04 59.14
CA ASP A 38 21.93 23.68 59.47
C ASP A 38 21.64 22.87 58.19
N GLU A 39 21.82 21.54 58.28
CA GLU A 39 21.66 20.65 57.14
C GLU A 39 20.19 20.52 56.68
N GLU A 40 19.24 20.92 57.52
CA GLU A 40 17.80 20.90 57.22
C GLU A 40 17.39 22.00 56.23
N ASP A 41 17.94 23.21 56.36
CA ASP A 41 17.65 24.30 55.42
C ASP A 41 18.20 24.01 54.01
N ALA A 42 19.39 23.40 53.91
CA ALA A 42 19.99 23.01 52.64
C ALA A 42 19.19 21.89 51.92
N ALA A 43 18.59 20.97 52.69
CA ALA A 43 17.77 19.89 52.15
C ALA A 43 16.44 20.39 51.57
N MET A 44 15.79 21.35 52.24
CA MET A 44 14.56 21.96 51.75
C MET A 44 14.76 22.71 50.43
N ASP A 45 15.82 23.50 50.30
CA ASP A 45 16.08 24.25 49.07
C ASP A 45 16.37 23.33 47.88
N LYS A 46 17.12 22.23 48.10
CA LYS A 46 17.37 21.22 47.05
C LYS A 46 16.08 20.57 46.56
N SER A 47 15.19 20.18 47.48
CA SER A 47 13.90 19.56 47.13
C SER A 47 12.99 20.49 46.33
N ARG A 48 13.02 21.80 46.64
CA ARG A 48 12.22 22.82 45.97
C ARG A 48 12.72 23.10 44.56
N ILE A 49 14.04 23.17 44.37
CA ILE A 49 14.67 23.34 43.06
C ILE A 49 14.37 22.13 42.16
N GLU A 50 14.44 20.92 42.72
CA GLU A 50 14.15 19.69 41.97
C GLU A 50 12.67 19.62 41.54
N LEU A 51 11.74 20.00 42.42
CA LEU A 51 10.31 20.10 42.10
C LEU A 51 10.02 21.15 41.02
N GLN A 52 10.72 22.30 41.05
CA GLN A 52 10.59 23.31 40.00
C GLN A 52 11.09 22.80 38.64
N MET A 53 12.26 22.14 38.60
CA MET A 53 12.79 21.55 37.37
C MET A 53 11.87 20.46 36.80
N GLN A 54 11.25 19.64 37.65
CA GLN A 54 10.29 18.63 37.18
C GLN A 54 9.02 19.27 36.60
N ARG A 55 8.53 20.34 37.23
CA ARG A 55 7.35 21.07 36.74
C ARG A 55 7.61 21.75 35.40
N GLU A 56 8.77 22.38 35.24
CA GLU A 56 9.18 22.99 33.97
C GLU A 56 9.33 21.95 32.84
N LYS A 57 9.92 20.78 33.15
CA LYS A 57 10.00 19.66 32.19
C LYS A 57 8.62 19.17 31.76
N PHE A 58 7.68 19.05 32.69
CA PHE A 58 6.32 18.60 32.39
C PHE A 58 5.56 19.63 31.53
N GLU A 59 5.67 20.91 31.87
CA GLU A 59 5.05 22.00 31.09
C GLU A 59 5.66 22.12 29.69
N HIS A 60 6.97 21.89 29.54
CA HIS A 60 7.63 21.87 28.24
C HIS A 60 7.22 20.66 27.40
N GLN A 61 7.07 19.48 27.99
CA GLN A 61 6.57 18.29 27.30
C GLN A 61 5.10 18.45 26.86
N ASP A 62 4.24 19.02 27.70
CA ASP A 62 2.83 19.25 27.34
C ASP A 62 2.69 20.28 26.21
N LYS A 63 3.53 21.34 26.20
CA LYS A 63 3.60 22.28 25.06
C LYS A 63 4.05 21.60 23.77
N MET A 64 5.11 20.79 23.82
CA MET A 64 5.61 20.02 22.67
C MET A 64 4.55 19.06 22.12
N GLN A 65 3.79 18.37 22.99
CA GLN A 65 2.70 17.48 22.56
C GLN A 65 1.53 18.23 21.93
N LYS A 66 1.16 19.41 22.46
CA LYS A 66 0.09 20.25 21.89
C LYS A 66 0.47 20.80 20.52
N GLU A 67 1.72 21.22 20.34
CA GLU A 67 2.24 21.69 19.05
C GLU A 67 2.35 20.54 18.04
N ALA A 68 2.81 19.35 18.46
CA ALA A 68 2.85 18.16 17.62
C ALA A 68 1.44 17.74 17.14
N LYS A 69 0.45 17.71 18.03
CA LYS A 69 -0.95 17.40 17.67
C LYS A 69 -1.56 18.43 16.71
N LYS A 70 -1.21 19.71 16.85
CA LYS A 70 -1.67 20.78 15.94
C LYS A 70 -1.03 20.64 14.56
N SER A 71 0.27 20.36 14.50
CA SER A 71 1.00 20.12 13.25
C SER A 71 0.50 18.87 12.52
N GLN A 72 0.25 17.78 13.25
CA GLN A 72 -0.25 16.52 12.69
C GLN A 72 -1.64 16.68 12.04
N ARG A 73 -2.54 17.47 12.63
CA ARG A 73 -3.85 17.76 12.03
C ARG A 73 -3.76 18.55 10.73
N ILE A 74 -2.82 19.50 10.64
CA ILE A 74 -2.59 20.28 9.42
C ILE A 74 -2.00 19.40 8.33
N SER A 75 -1.04 18.53 8.67
CA SER A 75 -0.43 17.58 7.72
C SER A 75 -1.44 16.61 7.12
N ILE A 76 -2.36 16.05 7.93
CA ILE A 76 -3.42 15.16 7.46
C ILE A 76 -4.38 15.87 6.50
N LEU A 77 -4.76 17.13 6.80
CA LEU A 77 -5.64 17.90 5.92
C LEU A 77 -4.99 18.22 4.56
N ILE A 78 -3.69 18.54 4.55
CA ILE A 78 -2.94 18.75 3.31
C ILE A 78 -2.88 17.45 2.50
N PHE A 79 -2.60 16.32 3.16
CA PHE A 79 -2.56 15.02 2.49
C PHE A 79 -3.91 14.63 1.87
N LEU A 80 -5.02 14.83 2.61
CA LEU A 80 -6.37 14.60 2.09
C LEU A 80 -6.70 15.52 0.91
N GLY A 81 -6.27 16.79 0.95
CA GLY A 81 -6.43 17.72 -0.17
C GLY A 81 -5.70 17.27 -1.44
N ILE A 82 -4.46 16.78 -1.29
CA ILE A 82 -3.67 16.24 -2.41
C ILE A 82 -4.34 14.98 -2.98
N LEU A 83 -4.78 14.06 -2.12
CA LEU A 83 -5.49 12.85 -2.53
C LEU A 83 -6.76 13.18 -3.32
N PHE A 84 -7.54 14.15 -2.84
CA PHE A 84 -8.75 14.61 -3.53
C PHE A 84 -8.44 15.22 -4.90
N ALA A 85 -7.38 16.03 -5.00
CA ALA A 85 -6.95 16.61 -6.27
C ALA A 85 -6.53 15.55 -7.30
N ILE A 86 -5.84 14.49 -6.84
CA ILE A 86 -5.46 13.34 -7.70
C ILE A 86 -6.72 12.62 -8.19
N ILE A 87 -7.68 12.32 -7.31
CA ILE A 87 -8.93 11.65 -7.68
C ILE A 87 -9.73 12.51 -8.66
N ALA A 88 -9.87 13.80 -8.41
CA ALA A 88 -10.57 14.73 -9.32
C ALA A 88 -9.87 14.81 -10.69
N GLY A 89 -8.54 14.82 -10.71
CA GLY A 89 -7.76 14.76 -11.96
C GLY A 89 -7.98 13.47 -12.74
N LEU A 90 -8.03 12.32 -12.06
CA LEU A 90 -8.33 11.03 -12.69
C LEU A 90 -9.77 11.00 -13.24
N ILE A 91 -10.75 11.52 -12.51
CA ILE A 91 -12.14 11.61 -12.98
C ILE A 91 -12.22 12.49 -14.22
N MET A 92 -11.59 13.68 -14.22
CA MET A 92 -11.57 14.56 -15.40
C MET A 92 -10.88 13.91 -16.60
N ALA A 93 -9.76 13.23 -16.40
CA ALA A 93 -9.10 12.47 -17.47
C ALA A 93 -10.01 11.37 -18.03
N TYR A 94 -10.75 10.67 -17.17
CA TYR A 94 -11.70 9.64 -17.58
C TYR A 94 -12.87 10.23 -18.39
N THR A 95 -13.41 11.38 -17.99
CA THR A 95 -14.49 12.05 -18.73
C THR A 95 -14.05 12.56 -20.09
N VAL A 96 -12.82 13.05 -20.25
CA VAL A 96 -12.29 13.49 -21.55
C VAL A 96 -12.14 12.30 -22.50
N VAL A 97 -11.65 11.14 -22.01
CA VAL A 97 -11.55 9.91 -22.81
C VAL A 97 -12.92 9.38 -23.23
N LEU A 98 -13.94 9.48 -22.37
CA LEU A 98 -15.32 9.11 -22.71
C LEU A 98 -15.92 10.07 -23.76
N GLN A 99 -15.59 11.36 -23.68
CA GLN A 99 -16.11 12.36 -24.61
C GLN A 99 -15.49 12.23 -26.01
N ASP A 100 -14.21 11.85 -26.12
CA ASP A 100 -13.59 11.47 -27.39
C ASP A 100 -14.20 10.18 -27.98
N GLN A 101 -14.68 9.26 -27.14
CA GLN A 101 -15.46 8.10 -27.59
C GLN A 101 -16.88 8.47 -28.06
N GLU A 102 -17.54 9.47 -27.46
CA GLU A 102 -18.85 9.94 -27.91
C GLU A 102 -18.80 10.80 -29.17
N GLU A 103 -17.79 11.68 -29.33
CA GLU A 103 -17.67 12.48 -30.57
C GLU A 103 -17.26 11.62 -31.77
N SER A 104 -16.51 10.54 -31.56
CA SER A 104 -16.26 9.53 -32.61
C SER A 104 -17.46 8.59 -32.87
N ALA A 105 -18.49 8.62 -32.03
CA ALA A 105 -19.75 7.88 -32.21
C ALA A 105 -20.88 8.70 -32.86
N SER A 106 -20.64 9.98 -33.20
CA SER A 106 -21.70 10.89 -33.65
C SER A 106 -21.77 11.15 -35.16
N VAL A 107 -21.44 10.16 -36.03
CA VAL A 107 -21.93 10.16 -37.42
C VAL A 107 -22.17 8.72 -37.87
N VAL A 108 -23.34 8.52 -38.49
CA VAL A 108 -23.91 7.30 -39.08
C VAL A 108 -24.83 6.52 -38.14
N GLU A 109 -26.13 6.82 -38.25
CA GLU A 109 -27.21 5.84 -38.11
C GLU A 109 -26.89 4.63 -39.00
N SER A 110 -26.14 3.68 -38.48
CA SER A 110 -25.97 2.37 -39.09
C SER A 110 -27.06 1.50 -38.54
N LYS A 111 -27.85 0.91 -39.44
CA LYS A 111 -28.59 -0.34 -39.21
C LYS A 111 -27.85 -1.19 -38.17
N THR A 112 -28.55 -1.63 -37.14
CA THR A 112 -28.12 -2.62 -36.16
C THR A 112 -27.41 -3.74 -36.93
N LYS A 113 -26.08 -3.68 -37.01
CA LYS A 113 -25.28 -4.76 -37.57
C LYS A 113 -25.46 -5.87 -36.55
N GLU A 114 -26.10 -6.94 -36.98
CA GLU A 114 -26.17 -8.19 -36.24
C GLU A 114 -24.73 -8.54 -35.83
N THR A 115 -24.47 -8.50 -34.53
CA THR A 115 -23.15 -8.82 -33.99
C THR A 115 -22.98 -10.33 -34.11
N ILE A 116 -22.03 -10.77 -34.95
CA ILE A 116 -21.71 -12.18 -35.10
C ILE A 116 -20.57 -12.50 -34.13
N TYR A 117 -20.82 -13.39 -33.18
CA TYR A 117 -19.78 -13.87 -32.27
C TYR A 117 -19.03 -15.07 -32.85
N VAL A 118 -17.78 -15.23 -32.45
CA VAL A 118 -16.93 -16.36 -32.83
C VAL A 118 -17.44 -17.63 -32.15
N SER A 119 -17.82 -18.62 -32.94
CA SER A 119 -18.39 -19.90 -32.50
C SER A 119 -17.47 -21.10 -32.73
N ASP A 120 -16.43 -20.95 -33.56
CA ASP A 120 -15.47 -22.00 -33.87
C ASP A 120 -14.04 -21.44 -33.94
N PHE A 121 -13.04 -22.26 -33.60
CA PHE A 121 -11.64 -21.84 -33.67
C PHE A 121 -11.19 -21.49 -35.09
N SER A 122 -11.76 -22.13 -36.12
CA SER A 122 -11.46 -21.85 -37.52
C SER A 122 -11.86 -20.45 -37.98
N GLU A 123 -12.73 -19.77 -37.22
CA GLU A 123 -13.12 -18.38 -37.45
C GLU A 123 -12.11 -17.39 -36.88
N ILE A 124 -11.15 -17.85 -36.06
CA ILE A 124 -10.06 -17.05 -35.51
C ILE A 124 -8.82 -17.23 -36.39
N PRO A 125 -8.38 -16.20 -37.13
CA PRO A 125 -7.13 -16.27 -37.88
C PRO A 125 -5.94 -16.62 -36.98
N ASP A 126 -5.06 -17.49 -37.43
CA ASP A 126 -3.92 -17.98 -36.63
C ASP A 126 -3.07 -16.85 -36.04
N ALA A 127 -2.77 -15.82 -36.84
CA ALA A 127 -2.02 -14.66 -36.36
C ALA A 127 -2.73 -13.92 -35.20
N GLN A 128 -4.06 -13.81 -35.26
CA GLN A 128 -4.82 -13.18 -34.17
C GLN A 128 -4.91 -14.08 -32.94
N PHE A 129 -4.98 -15.40 -33.15
CA PHE A 129 -4.90 -16.36 -32.05
C PHE A 129 -3.54 -16.28 -31.34
N GLU A 130 -2.44 -16.24 -32.10
CA GLU A 130 -1.09 -16.08 -31.57
C GLU A 130 -0.92 -14.76 -30.82
N ASP A 131 -1.45 -13.65 -31.34
CA ASP A 131 -1.45 -12.36 -30.65
C ASP A 131 -2.20 -12.46 -29.30
N MET A 132 -3.38 -13.06 -29.30
CA MET A 132 -4.19 -13.28 -28.10
C MET A 132 -3.51 -14.20 -27.08
N GLN A 133 -2.87 -15.28 -27.54
CA GLN A 133 -2.08 -16.16 -26.70
C GLN A 133 -0.88 -15.41 -26.10
N GLY A 134 -0.24 -14.53 -26.88
CA GLY A 134 0.85 -13.68 -26.44
C GLY A 134 0.45 -12.72 -25.32
N LEU A 135 -0.78 -12.19 -25.36
CA LEU A 135 -1.34 -11.38 -24.27
C LEU A 135 -1.53 -12.21 -22.98
N ALA A 136 -2.05 -13.43 -23.12
CA ALA A 136 -2.23 -14.35 -21.99
C ALA A 136 -0.89 -14.74 -21.37
N LEU A 137 0.12 -15.08 -22.18
CA LEU A 137 1.47 -15.41 -21.72
C LEU A 137 2.13 -14.24 -20.98
N GLN A 138 1.97 -13.01 -21.48
CA GLN A 138 2.50 -11.82 -20.81
C GLN A 138 1.88 -11.61 -19.42
N ALA A 139 0.59 -11.89 -19.26
CA ALA A 139 -0.06 -11.82 -17.96
C ALA A 139 0.44 -12.93 -17.01
N ALA A 140 0.57 -14.16 -17.50
CA ALA A 140 1.13 -15.27 -16.73
C ALA A 140 2.53 -14.95 -16.20
N LYS A 141 3.40 -14.41 -17.06
CA LYS A 141 4.75 -13.96 -16.65
C LYS A 141 4.70 -12.86 -15.59
N LYS A 142 3.78 -11.90 -15.72
CA LYS A 142 3.64 -10.80 -14.76
C LYS A 142 3.15 -11.27 -13.39
N ASP A 143 2.25 -12.26 -13.34
CA ASP A 143 1.77 -12.82 -12.08
C ASP A 143 2.90 -13.54 -11.31
N ILE A 144 3.82 -14.18 -12.02
CA ILE A 144 5.04 -14.78 -11.46
C ILE A 144 5.98 -13.72 -10.86
N GLU A 145 6.19 -12.59 -11.55
CA GLU A 145 7.09 -11.52 -11.08
C GLU A 145 6.66 -10.91 -9.74
N ILE A 146 5.35 -10.91 -9.43
CA ILE A 146 4.81 -10.34 -8.18
C ILE A 146 5.13 -11.22 -6.96
N ALA A 147 5.37 -12.53 -7.15
CA ALA A 147 5.65 -13.48 -6.08
C ALA A 147 7.13 -13.52 -5.64
N ALA A 148 8.02 -12.75 -6.26
CA ALA A 148 9.47 -12.70 -5.99
C ALA A 148 9.88 -12.09 -4.63
N ILE A 149 8.93 -11.86 -3.71
CA ILE A 149 9.18 -11.15 -2.45
C ILE A 149 9.63 -12.08 -1.30
N ILE A 150 9.53 -13.42 -1.44
CA ILE A 150 9.75 -14.38 -0.33
C ILE A 150 10.44 -15.70 -0.74
N ASP A 151 11.60 -15.63 -1.40
CA ASP A 151 12.47 -16.81 -1.66
C ASP A 151 11.78 -17.95 -2.43
N VAL A 152 10.82 -17.59 -3.28
CA VAL A 152 10.15 -18.49 -4.22
C VAL A 152 10.51 -18.02 -5.62
N THR A 153 10.89 -18.97 -6.49
CA THR A 153 11.16 -18.71 -7.91
C THR A 153 10.18 -19.53 -8.74
N ALA A 154 9.62 -18.97 -9.80
CA ALA A 154 8.86 -19.76 -10.77
C ALA A 154 9.64 -19.94 -12.06
N GLU A 155 9.35 -21.04 -12.76
CA GLU A 155 9.78 -21.25 -14.14
C GLU A 155 8.94 -20.41 -15.10
N GLU A 156 9.28 -20.44 -16.39
CA GLU A 156 8.45 -19.84 -17.42
C GLU A 156 7.12 -20.61 -17.53
N PRO A 157 5.96 -19.93 -17.61
CA PRO A 157 4.66 -20.59 -17.78
C PRO A 157 4.64 -21.51 -18.99
N GLU A 158 4.23 -22.76 -18.78
CA GLU A 158 4.05 -23.74 -19.85
C GLU A 158 2.62 -23.67 -20.38
N TYR A 159 2.44 -23.42 -21.68
CA TYR A 159 1.12 -23.46 -22.29
C TYR A 159 0.58 -24.90 -22.32
N VAL A 160 -0.63 -25.10 -21.78
CA VAL A 160 -1.26 -26.42 -21.69
C VAL A 160 -2.28 -26.61 -22.81
N THR A 161 -3.29 -25.74 -22.86
CA THR A 161 -4.41 -25.85 -23.80
C THR A 161 -5.18 -24.53 -23.89
N SER A 162 -6.12 -24.44 -24.82
CA SER A 162 -7.10 -23.35 -24.88
C SER A 162 -8.49 -23.86 -25.20
N TYR A 163 -9.50 -23.18 -24.65
CA TYR A 163 -10.90 -23.50 -24.86
C TYR A 163 -11.65 -22.30 -25.41
N LEU A 164 -12.47 -22.51 -26.44
CA LEU A 164 -13.47 -21.56 -26.88
C LEU A 164 -14.79 -21.92 -26.19
N LEU A 165 -15.27 -21.03 -25.32
CA LEU A 165 -16.56 -21.15 -24.67
C LEU A 165 -17.59 -20.33 -25.45
N THR A 166 -18.57 -21.02 -26.03
CA THR A 166 -19.64 -20.39 -26.82
C THR A 166 -20.94 -20.38 -26.02
N SER A 167 -21.51 -19.21 -25.83
CA SER A 167 -22.76 -19.01 -25.11
C SER A 167 -23.91 -19.70 -25.85
N LYS A 168 -24.74 -20.43 -25.11
CA LYS A 168 -25.94 -21.08 -25.67
C LYS A 168 -27.02 -20.08 -26.07
N GLU A 169 -27.05 -18.92 -25.42
CA GLU A 169 -28.03 -17.86 -25.66
C GLU A 169 -27.46 -16.72 -26.53
N GLY A 170 -26.21 -16.84 -26.98
CA GLY A 170 -25.66 -16.09 -28.10
C GLY A 170 -24.84 -14.85 -27.76
N ASP A 171 -24.65 -14.55 -26.48
CA ASP A 171 -23.88 -13.40 -26.01
C ASP A 171 -22.82 -13.86 -24.99
N ASP A 172 -21.60 -13.30 -25.04
CA ASP A 172 -20.45 -13.58 -24.15
C ASP A 172 -19.50 -14.75 -24.54
N ASN A 173 -19.29 -15.01 -25.83
CA ASN A 173 -18.28 -15.99 -26.24
C ASN A 173 -16.88 -15.58 -25.76
N ARG A 174 -16.14 -16.53 -25.19
CA ARG A 174 -14.83 -16.28 -24.59
C ARG A 174 -13.80 -17.32 -24.96
N LEU A 175 -12.57 -16.86 -25.15
CA LEU A 175 -11.40 -17.68 -25.42
C LEU A 175 -10.55 -17.77 -24.15
N VAL A 176 -10.40 -18.98 -23.62
CA VAL A 176 -9.67 -19.29 -22.39
C VAL A 176 -8.33 -19.92 -22.75
N PHE A 177 -7.24 -19.44 -22.16
CA PHE A 177 -5.90 -20.03 -22.24
C PHE A 177 -5.52 -20.58 -20.87
N VAL A 178 -5.01 -21.81 -20.84
CA VAL A 178 -4.55 -22.47 -19.62
C VAL A 178 -3.04 -22.63 -19.66
N TYR A 179 -2.37 -22.20 -18.59
CA TYR A 179 -0.94 -22.36 -18.38
C TYR A 179 -0.68 -23.18 -17.11
N LYS A 180 0.47 -23.85 -17.09
CA LYS A 180 1.03 -24.53 -15.93
C LYS A 180 2.25 -23.74 -15.47
N ASP A 181 2.23 -23.33 -14.21
CA ASP A 181 3.34 -22.66 -13.54
C ASP A 181 4.03 -23.64 -12.60
N THR A 182 5.36 -23.74 -12.70
CA THR A 182 6.17 -24.53 -11.78
C THR A 182 6.85 -23.59 -10.78
N TRP A 183 6.53 -23.73 -9.51
CA TRP A 183 7.08 -22.93 -8.42
C TRP A 183 8.10 -23.73 -7.63
N HIS A 184 9.18 -23.07 -7.24
CA HIS A 184 10.28 -23.67 -6.50
C HIS A 184 10.54 -22.92 -5.20
N LYS A 185 10.71 -23.66 -4.11
CA LYS A 185 11.15 -23.15 -2.81
C LYS A 185 12.04 -24.17 -2.13
N LYS A 186 13.32 -23.83 -1.93
CA LYS A 186 14.35 -24.75 -1.40
C LYS A 186 14.47 -26.02 -2.26
N SER A 187 14.11 -27.18 -1.72
CA SER A 187 14.14 -28.49 -2.40
C SER A 187 12.76 -28.97 -2.82
N GLU A 188 11.73 -28.15 -2.63
CA GLU A 188 10.34 -28.49 -2.96
C GLU A 188 9.90 -27.70 -4.19
N SER A 189 9.07 -28.35 -5.00
CA SER A 189 8.38 -27.74 -6.12
C SER A 189 6.89 -28.03 -6.03
N ILE A 190 6.09 -27.13 -6.59
CA ILE A 190 4.67 -27.33 -6.79
C ILE A 190 4.30 -26.86 -8.19
N GLU A 191 3.41 -27.59 -8.83
CA GLU A 191 2.80 -27.18 -10.09
C GLU A 191 1.43 -26.58 -9.81
N THR A 192 1.12 -25.47 -10.46
CA THR A 192 -0.19 -24.84 -10.40
C THR A 192 -0.71 -24.56 -11.79
N TYR A 193 -2.02 -24.56 -11.95
CA TYR A 193 -2.69 -24.32 -13.22
C TYR A 193 -3.44 -22.99 -13.15
N VAL A 194 -3.14 -22.09 -14.07
CA VAL A 194 -3.74 -20.76 -14.15
C VAL A 194 -4.45 -20.61 -15.49
N PHE A 195 -5.55 -19.87 -15.50
CA PHE A 195 -6.27 -19.56 -16.72
C PHE A 195 -6.46 -18.05 -16.91
N TYR A 196 -6.50 -17.65 -18.16
CA TYR A 196 -6.69 -16.28 -18.64
C TYR A 196 -7.74 -16.31 -19.74
N TYR A 197 -8.59 -15.29 -19.84
CA TYR A 197 -9.58 -15.30 -20.92
C TYR A 197 -9.85 -13.93 -21.54
N ILE A 198 -10.27 -14.00 -22.80
CA ILE A 198 -10.69 -12.90 -23.64
C ILE A 198 -12.19 -13.06 -23.88
N GLN A 199 -12.96 -11.99 -23.69
CA GLN A 199 -14.42 -12.00 -23.85
C GLN A 199 -14.88 -11.18 -25.06
N ASP A 200 -16.12 -11.43 -25.45
CA ASP A 200 -16.82 -10.74 -26.53
C ASP A 200 -16.07 -10.87 -27.87
N LEU A 201 -15.66 -12.10 -28.23
CA LEU A 201 -15.03 -12.35 -29.52
C LEU A 201 -16.07 -12.19 -30.65
N GLN A 202 -15.89 -11.17 -31.48
CA GLN A 202 -16.77 -10.81 -32.57
C GLN A 202 -16.08 -10.99 -33.92
N LEU A 203 -16.74 -11.71 -34.82
CA LEU A 203 -16.32 -11.87 -36.21
C LEU A 203 -16.77 -10.66 -37.03
N ILE A 204 -15.80 -10.02 -37.66
CA ILE A 204 -16.03 -8.89 -38.55
C ILE A 204 -16.21 -9.39 -39.98
N THR A 205 -16.95 -8.63 -40.80
CA THR A 205 -17.24 -8.98 -42.20
C THR A 205 -16.01 -9.17 -43.08
N ASP A 206 -14.84 -8.70 -42.65
CA ASP A 206 -13.56 -8.88 -43.35
C ASP A 206 -12.81 -10.16 -42.93
N GLY A 207 -13.40 -10.98 -42.03
CA GLY A 207 -12.80 -12.21 -41.51
C GLY A 207 -11.88 -12.00 -40.32
N THR A 208 -11.75 -10.77 -39.81
CA THR A 208 -10.98 -10.49 -38.58
C THR A 208 -11.84 -10.69 -37.34
N VAL A 209 -11.20 -11.06 -36.24
CA VAL A 209 -11.81 -11.15 -34.92
C VAL A 209 -11.43 -9.93 -34.09
N LYS A 210 -12.43 -9.34 -33.44
CA LYS A 210 -12.23 -8.32 -32.40
C LYS A 210 -12.66 -8.88 -31.06
N TYR A 211 -12.07 -8.37 -29.99
CA TYR A 211 -12.50 -8.65 -28.62
C TYR A 211 -12.61 -7.35 -27.85
N LYS A 212 -13.46 -7.34 -26.81
CA LYS A 212 -13.73 -6.13 -26.02
C LYS A 212 -12.97 -6.11 -24.71
N THR A 213 -12.87 -7.28 -24.06
CA THR A 213 -12.41 -7.38 -22.69
C THR A 213 -11.35 -8.47 -22.58
N TYR A 214 -10.25 -8.14 -21.90
CA TYR A 214 -9.25 -9.10 -21.47
C TYR A 214 -9.29 -9.18 -19.94
N VAL A 215 -9.50 -10.37 -19.39
CA VAL A 215 -9.61 -10.58 -17.94
C VAL A 215 -8.49 -11.48 -17.45
N PRO A 216 -7.49 -10.90 -16.75
CA PRO A 216 -6.34 -11.67 -16.29
C PRO A 216 -6.47 -12.29 -14.89
N LYS A 217 -7.60 -12.10 -14.18
CA LYS A 217 -7.59 -12.28 -12.71
C LYS A 217 -8.85 -12.95 -12.13
N GLU A 218 -9.08 -14.20 -12.50
CA GLU A 218 -10.07 -15.07 -11.84
C GLU A 218 -9.46 -16.30 -11.14
N ASN A 219 -8.14 -16.45 -11.16
CA ASN A 219 -7.46 -17.54 -10.47
C ASN A 219 -7.57 -17.37 -8.95
N ASP A 220 -7.89 -18.47 -8.24
CA ASP A 220 -7.86 -18.48 -6.80
C ASP A 220 -6.43 -18.37 -6.27
N MET A 221 -6.32 -17.98 -5.01
CA MET A 221 -5.06 -17.87 -4.30
C MET A 221 -5.04 -18.84 -3.13
N PHE A 222 -3.96 -19.61 -3.00
CA PHE A 222 -3.76 -20.52 -1.87
C PHE A 222 -2.38 -20.30 -1.24
N MET A 223 -2.19 -20.87 -0.05
CA MET A 223 -0.96 -20.72 0.71
C MET A 223 -0.08 -21.96 0.57
N TRP A 224 1.11 -21.80 0.01
CA TRP A 224 2.13 -22.83 -0.07
C TRP A 224 3.42 -22.36 0.59
N ASN A 225 3.90 -23.09 1.60
CA ASN A 225 5.12 -22.77 2.34
C ASN A 225 5.19 -21.31 2.85
N ASN A 226 4.10 -20.77 3.39
CA ASN A 226 3.95 -19.38 3.83
C ASN A 226 4.06 -18.32 2.71
N THR A 227 3.91 -18.71 1.45
CA THR A 227 3.80 -17.82 0.30
C THR A 227 2.42 -18.00 -0.32
N PHE A 228 1.81 -16.90 -0.78
CA PHE A 228 0.58 -16.97 -1.55
C PHE A 228 0.92 -17.23 -3.02
N ILE A 229 0.31 -18.26 -3.60
CA ILE A 229 0.42 -18.60 -5.01
C ILE A 229 -0.97 -18.49 -5.64
N TYR A 230 -1.01 -17.99 -6.87
CA TYR A 230 -2.22 -17.95 -7.69
C TYR A 230 -2.29 -19.20 -8.57
N GLY A 231 -3.50 -19.75 -8.71
CA GLY A 231 -3.76 -20.92 -9.54
C GLY A 231 -4.33 -22.08 -8.75
N GLU A 232 -4.61 -23.14 -9.47
CA GLU A 232 -5.22 -24.36 -8.96
C GLU A 232 -4.17 -25.47 -8.78
N GLU A 233 -4.32 -26.27 -7.73
CA GLU A 233 -3.40 -27.37 -7.41
C GLU A 233 -3.48 -28.54 -8.42
N SER A 234 -4.47 -28.54 -9.33
CA SER A 234 -4.58 -29.54 -10.40
C SER A 234 -5.29 -28.98 -11.62
N PHE A 235 -4.99 -29.58 -12.78
CA PHE A 235 -5.67 -29.26 -14.03
C PHE A 235 -7.18 -29.51 -13.96
N ASP A 236 -7.62 -30.60 -13.31
CA ASP A 236 -9.06 -30.91 -13.19
C ASP A 236 -9.83 -29.84 -12.41
N LEU A 237 -9.22 -29.25 -11.37
CA LEU A 237 -9.81 -28.13 -10.63
C LEU A 237 -9.88 -26.86 -11.50
N CYS A 238 -8.80 -26.55 -12.23
CA CYS A 238 -8.76 -25.44 -13.18
C CYS A 238 -9.82 -25.60 -14.27
N TYR A 239 -9.87 -26.77 -14.91
CA TYR A 239 -10.88 -27.11 -15.90
C TYR A 239 -12.30 -27.00 -15.32
N THR A 240 -12.52 -27.50 -14.11
CA THR A 240 -13.85 -27.43 -13.49
C THR A 240 -14.30 -25.99 -13.29
N LYS A 241 -13.42 -25.12 -12.78
CA LYS A 241 -13.75 -23.71 -12.51
C LYS A 241 -13.85 -22.87 -13.77
N ALA A 242 -12.87 -22.97 -14.66
CA ALA A 242 -12.78 -22.14 -15.85
C ALA A 242 -13.76 -22.61 -16.95
N ILE A 243 -14.01 -23.92 -17.04
CA ILE A 243 -14.69 -24.54 -18.17
C ILE A 243 -16.02 -25.16 -17.73
N SER A 244 -16.00 -26.25 -16.95
CA SER A 244 -17.22 -27.06 -16.76
C SER A 244 -18.28 -26.45 -15.84
N ALA A 245 -17.90 -25.53 -14.93
CA ALA A 245 -18.84 -24.82 -14.07
C ALA A 245 -19.69 -23.79 -14.85
N ASN A 246 -19.26 -23.43 -16.06
CA ASN A 246 -19.97 -22.50 -16.94
C ASN A 246 -21.03 -23.23 -17.77
N ALA A 247 -22.07 -23.73 -17.10
CA ALA A 247 -23.12 -24.56 -17.72
C ALA A 247 -23.87 -23.90 -18.88
N ASP A 248 -23.83 -22.57 -18.99
CA ASP A 248 -24.45 -21.79 -20.07
C ASP A 248 -23.63 -21.77 -21.36
N PHE A 249 -22.47 -22.45 -21.36
CA PHE A 249 -21.54 -22.49 -22.47
C PHE A 249 -21.39 -23.89 -23.06
N ASN A 250 -21.02 -23.95 -24.34
CA ASN A 250 -20.39 -25.12 -24.94
C ASN A 250 -18.90 -24.88 -25.01
N ALA A 251 -18.10 -25.85 -24.58
CA ALA A 251 -16.64 -25.77 -24.62
C ALA A 251 -16.10 -26.55 -25.82
N ILE A 252 -15.27 -25.89 -26.62
CA ILE A 252 -14.48 -26.51 -27.69
C ILE A 252 -13.02 -26.39 -27.28
N GLU A 253 -12.28 -27.49 -27.28
CA GLU A 253 -10.83 -27.50 -27.02
C GLU A 253 -10.07 -27.31 -28.34
N LYS A 254 -8.95 -26.59 -28.31
CA LYS A 254 -8.06 -26.41 -29.46
C LYS A 254 -6.99 -27.49 -29.55
#